data_AF-A0A0T6A8D0-F1
#
_entry.id   AF-A0A0T6A8D0-F1
#
_cell.length_a   1.000
_cell.length_b   1.000
_cell.length_c   1.000
_cell.angle_alpha   90.00
_cell.angle_beta   90.00
_cell.angle_gamma   90.00
#
_symmetry.space_group_name_H-M   'P 1'
#
loop_
_entity.id
_entity.type
_entity.pdbx_description
1 polymer ?
#
loop_
_entity_poly.entity_id
_entity_poly.type
_entity_poly.pdbx_seq_one_letter_code
_entity_poly.pdbx_strand_id
1 'polypeptide(L)'
;MIKRFLKRLIATNKELILSQVLAVKDLMRLLMKNRNTGEKWTRDEIREIRVHLKHIAMLVPALIIFLLPGGSVLLPILAEVLDRRKKIRRPPAVPDKSSPDT
;
A
#
# COMPACT_ATOMS: atom_id res chain seq x y z
N MET A 1 16.97 -9.38 2.57
CA MET A 1 16.72 -8.47 1.41
C MET A 1 15.55 -7.53 1.67
N ILE A 2 14.38 -8.05 2.05
CA ILE A 2 13.16 -7.29 2.39
C ILE A 2 13.37 -6.19 3.44
N LYS A 3 14.05 -6.48 4.57
CA LYS A 3 14.30 -5.46 5.62
C LYS A 3 15.01 -4.20 5.10
N ARG A 4 15.95 -4.36 4.15
CA ARG A 4 16.71 -3.23 3.56
C ARG A 4 15.84 -2.41 2.61
N PHE A 5 14.99 -3.08 1.84
CA PHE A 5 14.01 -2.44 0.96
C PHE A 5 12.96 -1.66 1.77
N LEU A 6 12.41 -2.28 2.82
CA LEU A 6 11.44 -1.63 3.71
C LEU A 6 12.04 -0.41 4.41
N LYS A 7 13.27 -0.52 4.94
CA LYS A 7 13.99 0.63 5.54
C LYS A 7 14.15 1.78 4.56
N ARG A 8 14.43 1.51 3.28
CA ARG A 8 14.53 2.55 2.24
C ARG A 8 13.18 3.19 1.97
N LEU A 9 12.13 2.40 1.77
CA LEU A 9 10.77 2.92 1.56
C LEU A 9 10.32 3.83 2.71
N ILE A 10 10.54 3.40 3.96
CA ILE A 10 10.19 4.20 5.14
C ILE A 10 11.03 5.48 5.21
N ALA A 11 12.34 5.39 4.96
CA ALA A 11 13.22 6.57 4.98
C ALA A 11 12.85 7.59 3.89
N THR A 12 12.54 7.13 2.68
CA THR A 12 12.15 8.00 1.55
C THR A 12 10.78 8.66 1.76
N ASN A 13 9.85 7.97 2.43
CA ASN A 13 8.49 8.46 2.65
C ASN A 13 8.27 9.03 4.07
N LYS A 14 9.34 9.26 4.84
CA LYS A 14 9.28 9.61 6.26
C LYS A 14 8.36 10.81 6.53
N GLU A 15 8.52 11.88 5.77
CA GLU A 15 7.74 13.12 5.95
C GLU A 15 6.25 12.90 5.70
N LEU A 16 5.90 12.14 4.66
CA LEU A 16 4.52 11.78 4.34
C LEU A 16 3.92 10.86 5.41
N ILE A 17 4.70 9.92 5.95
CA ILE A 17 4.25 9.05 7.04
C ILE A 17 4.02 9.87 8.31
N LEU A 18 4.95 10.77 8.66
CA LEU A 18 4.84 11.62 9.84
C LEU A 18 3.61 12.53 9.76
N SER A 19 3.34 13.16 8.62
CA SER A 19 2.16 14.03 8.47
C SER A 19 0.86 13.26 8.61
N GLN A 20 0.78 12.02 8.08
CA GLN A 20 -0.39 11.17 8.27
C GLN A 20 -0.58 10.73 9.73
N VAL A 21 0.51 10.38 10.42
CA VAL A 21 0.45 10.00 11.85
C VAL A 21 -0.02 11.16 12.72
N LEU A 22 0.48 12.38 12.46
CA LEU A 22 0.06 13.58 13.18
C LEU A 22 -1.43 13.89 12.94
N ALA A 23 -1.89 13.81 11.69
CA ALA A 23 -3.30 14.01 11.37
C ALA A 23 -4.24 13.00 12.08
N VAL A 24 -3.80 11.75 12.26
CA VAL A 24 -4.55 10.74 13.02
C VAL A 24 -4.53 11.01 14.52
N LYS A 25 -3.42 11.54 15.05
CA LYS A 25 -3.31 11.94 16.47
C LYS A 25 -4.29 13.07 16.81
N ASP A 26 -4.46 14.03 15.92
CA ASP A 26 -5.40 15.14 16.11
C ASP A 26 -6.87 14.65 16.08
N LEU A 27 -7.20 13.77 15.13
CA LEU A 27 -8.49 13.07 15.13
C LEU A 27 -8.73 12.33 16.45
N MET A 28 -7.73 11.61 16.97
CA MET A 28 -7.85 10.87 18.23
C MET A 28 -8.14 11.81 19.40
N ARG A 29 -7.47 12.96 19.46
CA ARG A 29 -7.72 13.99 20.48
C ARG A 29 -9.17 14.49 20.43
N LEU A 30 -9.69 14.78 19.23
CA LEU A 30 -11.08 15.23 19.06
C LEU A 30 -12.09 14.15 19.48
N LEU A 31 -11.87 12.90 19.10
CA LEU A 31 -12.73 11.78 19.49
C LEU A 31 -12.70 11.53 21.00
N MET A 32 -11.51 11.62 21.60
CA MET A 32 -11.32 11.42 23.04
C MET A 32 -11.91 12.55 23.88
N LYS A 33 -12.01 13.79 23.37
CA LYS A 33 -12.67 14.89 24.10
C LYS A 33 -14.07 14.47 24.57
N ASN A 34 -14.94 14.09 23.64
CA ASN A 34 -16.32 13.69 23.96
C ASN A 34 -16.34 12.45 24.88
N ARG A 35 -15.51 11.44 24.58
CA ARG A 35 -15.42 10.21 25.39
C ARG A 35 -14.99 10.47 26.85
N ASN A 36 -13.99 11.33 27.06
CA ASN A 36 -13.36 11.50 28.37
C ASN A 36 -14.05 12.58 29.22
N THR A 37 -14.62 13.60 28.59
CA THR A 37 -15.22 14.75 29.29
C THR A 37 -16.75 14.75 29.25
N GLY A 38 -17.36 13.98 28.33
CA GLY A 38 -18.81 14.05 28.06
C GLY A 38 -19.25 15.32 27.33
N GLU A 39 -18.31 16.21 26.99
CA GLU A 39 -18.62 17.43 26.24
C GLU A 39 -19.01 17.12 24.80
N LYS A 40 -20.09 17.76 24.33
CA LYS A 40 -20.50 17.68 22.93
C LYS A 40 -19.48 18.37 22.03
N TRP A 41 -19.31 17.84 20.82
CA TRP A 41 -18.51 18.50 19.81
C TRP A 41 -19.16 19.79 19.33
N THR A 42 -18.35 20.82 19.12
CA THR A 42 -18.77 22.04 18.44
C THR A 42 -18.98 21.78 16.93
N ARG A 43 -19.63 22.71 16.24
CA ARG A 43 -19.82 22.61 14.78
C ARG A 43 -18.50 22.56 14.02
N ASP A 44 -17.48 23.27 14.50
CA ASP A 44 -16.16 23.29 13.88
C ASP A 44 -15.40 21.99 14.14
N GLU A 45 -15.48 21.43 15.35
CA GLU A 45 -14.92 20.12 15.67
C GLU A 45 -15.55 19.00 14.84
N ILE A 46 -16.88 19.04 14.63
CA ILE A 46 -17.57 18.09 13.72
C ILE A 46 -17.05 18.23 12.29
N ARG A 47 -16.81 19.46 11.82
CA ARG A 47 -16.26 19.69 10.47
C ARG A 47 -14.87 19.07 10.35
N GLU A 48 -14.01 19.26 11.34
CA GLU A 48 -12.66 18.70 11.37
C GLU A 48 -12.68 17.17 11.39
N ILE A 49 -13.50 16.56 12.25
CA ILE A 49 -13.68 15.10 12.30
C ILE A 49 -14.11 14.55 10.93
N ARG A 50 -15.06 15.20 10.25
CA ARG A 50 -15.52 14.77 8.91
C ARG A 50 -14.40 14.84 7.87
N VAL A 51 -13.55 15.86 7.92
CA VAL A 51 -12.40 15.98 7.00
C VAL A 51 -11.43 14.82 7.22
N HIS A 52 -11.07 14.52 8.47
CA HIS A 52 -10.20 13.38 8.77
C HIS A 52 -10.80 12.04 8.36
N LEU A 53 -12.10 11.81 8.64
CA LEU A 53 -12.79 10.58 8.21
C LEU A 53 -12.86 10.46 6.69
N LYS A 54 -13.06 11.56 5.96
CA LYS A 54 -13.03 11.57 4.49
C LYS A 54 -11.66 11.16 3.96
N HIS A 55 -10.58 11.69 4.53
CA HIS A 55 -9.22 11.28 4.15
C HIS A 55 -8.98 9.78 4.41
N ILE A 56 -9.45 9.25 5.53
CA ILE A 56 -9.34 7.81 5.83
C ILE A 56 -10.19 6.99 4.85
N ALA A 57 -11.41 7.42 4.53
CA ALA A 57 -12.30 6.74 3.60
C ALA A 57 -11.71 6.62 2.19
N MET A 58 -10.84 7.55 1.77
CA MET A 58 -10.15 7.45 0.48
C MET A 58 -9.16 6.28 0.40
N LEU A 59 -8.71 5.73 1.54
CA LEU A 59 -7.86 4.52 1.59
C LEU A 59 -8.68 3.22 1.49
N VAL A 60 -9.99 3.27 1.80
CA VAL A 60 -10.85 2.09 1.85
C VAL A 60 -10.98 1.36 0.51
N PRO A 61 -11.17 2.02 -0.65
CA PRO A 61 -11.23 1.33 -1.95
C PRO A 61 -9.97 0.51 -2.25
N ALA A 62 -8.79 1.04 -1.92
CA ALA A 62 -7.53 0.32 -2.09
C ALA A 62 -7.48 -0.92 -1.17
N LEU A 63 -7.90 -0.78 0.10
CA LEU A 63 -7.97 -1.90 1.04
C LEU A 63 -8.98 -2.96 0.60
N ILE A 64 -10.13 -2.57 0.04
CA ILE A 64 -11.16 -3.50 -0.47
C ILE A 64 -10.60 -4.40 -1.57
N ILE A 65 -9.71 -3.91 -2.44
CA ILE A 65 -9.07 -4.74 -3.47
C ILE A 65 -8.25 -5.87 -2.84
N PHE A 66 -7.57 -5.60 -1.73
CA PHE A 66 -6.80 -6.59 -0.98
C PHE A 66 -7.66 -7.51 -0.11
N LEU A 67 -8.82 -7.02 0.36
CA LEU A 67 -9.73 -7.72 1.28
C LEU A 67 -10.75 -8.62 0.56
N LEU A 68 -11.21 -8.21 -0.62
CA LEU A 68 -11.96 -9.07 -1.53
C LEU A 68 -11.07 -10.28 -1.90
N PRO A 69 -11.65 -11.40 -2.39
CA PRO A 69 -10.88 -12.45 -3.08
C PRO A 69 -10.18 -11.93 -4.35
N GLY A 70 -10.19 -10.61 -4.60
CA GLY A 70 -9.34 -9.88 -5.52
C GLY A 70 -7.86 -10.11 -5.27
N GLY A 71 -7.39 -10.39 -4.04
CA GLY A 71 -6.02 -10.86 -3.84
C GLY A 71 -5.71 -12.14 -4.63
N SER A 72 -6.65 -13.09 -4.67
CA SER A 72 -6.56 -14.35 -5.40
C SER A 72 -6.59 -14.16 -6.91
N VAL A 73 -7.24 -13.10 -7.42
CA VAL A 73 -7.26 -12.74 -8.85
C VAL A 73 -6.04 -11.87 -9.22
N LEU A 74 -5.58 -11.03 -8.32
CA LEU A 74 -4.46 -10.11 -8.52
C LEU A 74 -3.12 -10.85 -8.52
N LEU A 75 -2.97 -11.90 -7.69
CA LEU A 75 -1.77 -12.75 -7.67
C LEU A 75 -1.45 -13.42 -9.02
N PRO A 76 -2.37 -14.12 -9.71
CA PRO A 76 -2.09 -14.70 -11.02
C PRO A 76 -1.83 -13.64 -12.09
N ILE A 77 -2.54 -12.51 -12.08
CA ILE A 77 -2.26 -11.39 -13.00
C ILE A 77 -0.84 -10.86 -12.77
N LEU A 78 -0.45 -10.66 -11.51
CA LEU A 78 0.88 -10.18 -11.15
C LEU A 78 1.97 -11.18 -11.52
N ALA A 79 1.72 -12.48 -11.31
CA ALA A 79 2.62 -13.56 -11.70
C ALA A 79 2.85 -13.59 -13.22
N GLU A 80 1.78 -13.46 -14.01
CA GLU A 80 1.83 -13.40 -15.48
C GLU A 80 2.64 -12.18 -15.97
N VAL A 81 2.42 -11.00 -15.39
CA VAL A 81 3.18 -9.78 -15.73
C VAL A 81 4.67 -9.94 -15.39
N LEU A 82 4.99 -10.60 -14.28
CA LEU A 82 6.37 -10.81 -13.85
C LEU A 82 7.08 -11.88 -14.71
N ASP A 83 6.37 -12.94 -15.11
CA ASP A 83 6.91 -14.01 -15.97
C ASP A 83 7.14 -13.52 -17.41
N ARG A 84 6.23 -12.70 -17.96
CA ARG A 84 6.41 -12.03 -19.26
C ARG A 84 7.72 -11.23 -19.33
N ARG A 85 8.11 -10.56 -18.25
CA ARG A 85 9.40 -9.84 -18.19
C ARG A 85 10.61 -10.79 -18.20
N LYS A 86 10.47 -12.01 -17.69
CA LYS A 86 11.56 -13.01 -17.69
C LYS A 86 11.73 -13.69 -19.04
N LYS A 87 10.66 -13.99 -19.78
CA LYS A 87 10.75 -14.59 -21.12
C LYS A 87 11.55 -13.74 -22.11
N ILE A 88 11.45 -12.41 -22.02
CA ILE A 88 12.19 -11.47 -22.88
C ILE A 88 13.71 -11.54 -22.63
N ARG A 89 14.16 -12.04 -21.47
CA ARG A 89 15.59 -12.10 -21.10
C ARG A 89 16.26 -13.44 -21.39
N ARG A 90 15.59 -14.42 -22.00
CA ARG A 90 16.27 -15.67 -22.38
C ARG A 90 17.21 -15.40 -23.57
N PRO A 91 18.52 -15.66 -23.45
CA PRO A 91 19.43 -15.57 -24.59
C PRO A 91 19.00 -16.58 -25.67
N PRO A 92 19.22 -16.29 -26.96
CA PRO A 92 18.94 -17.25 -28.03
C PRO A 92 19.68 -18.56 -27.76
N ALA A 93 19.02 -19.68 -28.02
CA ALA A 93 19.59 -21.01 -27.82
C ALA A 93 20.88 -21.13 -28.64
N VAL A 94 21.98 -21.46 -27.97
CA VAL A 94 23.25 -21.75 -28.64
C VAL A 94 23.08 -23.08 -29.36
N PRO A 95 23.30 -23.17 -30.70
CA PRO A 95 23.15 -24.42 -31.43
C PRO A 95 24.13 -25.45 -30.87
N ASP A 96 23.60 -26.63 -30.55
CA ASP A 96 24.40 -27.76 -30.08
C ASP A 96 25.29 -28.25 -31.22
N LYS A 97 26.61 -28.13 -31.04
CA LYS A 97 27.64 -28.57 -32.00
C LYS A 97 28.08 -30.01 -31.75
N SER A 98 27.32 -30.82 -31.01
CA SER A 98 27.73 -32.18 -30.64
C SER A 98 27.15 -33.31 -31.49
N SER A 99 26.54 -33.03 -32.65
CA SER A 99 26.31 -34.07 -33.66
C SER A 99 27.60 -34.30 -34.46
N PRO A 100 28.26 -35.47 -34.35
CA PRO A 100 29.26 -35.86 -35.32
C PRO A 100 28.49 -36.32 -36.56
N ASP A 101 28.54 -35.51 -37.62
CA ASP A 101 28.46 -36.06 -38.97
C ASP A 101 29.66 -36.99 -39.13
N THR A 102 29.46 -38.31 -39.02
CA THR A 102 30.06 -39.40 -39.84
C THR A 102 29.55 -40.73 -39.31
#